data_AF-A0A517T1Y2-F1
#
_entry.id   AF-A0A517T1Y2-F1
#
_cell.length_a   1.000
_cell.length_b   1.000
_cell.length_c   1.000
_cell.angle_alpha   90.00
_cell.angle_beta   90.00
_cell.angle_gamma   90.00
#
_symmetry.space_group_name_H-M   'P 1'
#
loop_
_entity.id
_entity.type
_entity.pdbx_description
1 polymer ?
#
loop_
_entity_poly.entity_id
_entity_poly.type
_entity_poly.pdbx_seq_one_letter_code
_entity_poly.pdbx_strand_id
1 'polypeptide(L)'
;MPSDRHTRRRDIASRLNKMLSEYGLENAVSGGKFDDLRQTINSETGFWSHSSMNSKPSRLLVHLETTSNGVSAVIPEENSNGNFSYANTAHRSVGGLCVRIAPVIHLGYRRFEYFEEWEWLLWFIFPSALKNGSSGQVFDGLNPRTGEFNYLGEVQPYIEAGLVAIGEFDRPFTHDSATEKIEISYDQATAAIQELIQVNPVRQLSNEESEAANG
;
A
#
# COMPACT_ATOMS: atom_id res chain seq x y z
N MET A 1 -22.93 11.22 2.49
CA MET A 1 -22.40 11.05 1.12
C MET A 1 -21.04 10.37 1.26
N PRO A 2 -20.73 9.30 0.51
CA PRO A 2 -19.36 8.80 0.46
C PRO A 2 -18.44 9.95 0.08
N SER A 3 -17.26 10.07 0.71
CA SER A 3 -16.27 11.02 0.25
C SER A 3 -15.90 10.71 -1.20
N ASP A 4 -15.57 11.73 -2.00
CA ASP A 4 -15.19 11.55 -3.42
C ASP A 4 -14.07 10.49 -3.55
N ARG A 5 -13.13 10.49 -2.60
CA ARG A 5 -12.09 9.46 -2.45
C ARG A 5 -12.60 8.01 -2.38
N HIS A 6 -13.65 7.73 -1.59
CA HIS A 6 -14.20 6.38 -1.52
C HIS A 6 -14.76 5.92 -2.87
N THR A 7 -15.46 6.82 -3.56
CA THR A 7 -15.99 6.59 -4.89
C THR A 7 -14.87 6.30 -5.88
N ARG A 8 -13.84 7.17 -5.94
CA ARG A 8 -12.66 6.98 -6.79
C ARG A 8 -11.95 5.65 -6.55
N ARG A 9 -11.77 5.25 -5.27
CA ARG A 9 -11.19 3.95 -4.92
C ARG A 9 -12.02 2.79 -5.48
N ARG A 10 -13.33 2.83 -5.28
CA ARG A 10 -14.24 1.79 -5.78
C ARG A 10 -14.22 1.71 -7.29
N ASP A 11 -14.18 2.85 -7.97
CA ASP A 11 -14.13 2.91 -9.43
C ASP A 11 -12.85 2.30 -9.98
N ILE A 12 -11.69 2.60 -9.39
CA ILE A 12 -10.41 1.99 -9.78
C ILE A 12 -10.44 0.48 -9.54
N ALA A 13 -10.85 0.04 -8.35
CA ALA A 13 -10.94 -1.38 -8.03
C ALA A 13 -11.91 -2.12 -8.96
N SER A 14 -13.04 -1.50 -9.32
CA SER A 14 -14.02 -2.04 -10.26
C SER A 14 -13.47 -2.15 -11.68
N ARG A 15 -12.74 -1.13 -12.16
CA ARG A 15 -12.09 -1.16 -13.49
C ARG A 15 -11.04 -2.27 -13.57
N LEU A 16 -10.19 -2.41 -12.55
CA LEU A 16 -9.22 -3.50 -12.46
C LEU A 16 -9.91 -4.86 -12.48
N ASN A 17 -10.98 -5.02 -11.68
CA ASN A 17 -11.72 -6.28 -11.64
C ASN A 17 -12.41 -6.61 -12.97
N LYS A 18 -12.95 -5.61 -13.67
CA LYS A 18 -13.54 -5.80 -15.00
C LYS A 18 -12.51 -6.30 -16.00
N MET A 19 -11.34 -5.66 -16.07
CA MET A 19 -10.25 -6.09 -16.94
C MET A 19 -9.78 -7.53 -16.63
N LEU A 20 -9.58 -7.86 -15.36
CA LEU A 20 -9.17 -9.22 -14.94
C LEU A 20 -10.23 -10.28 -15.26
N SER A 21 -11.52 -9.93 -15.17
CA SER A 21 -12.61 -10.88 -15.41
C SER A 21 -12.66 -11.40 -16.85
N GLU A 22 -12.13 -10.64 -17.81
CA GLU A 22 -11.99 -11.09 -19.20
C GLU A 22 -11.05 -12.30 -19.33
N TYR A 23 -10.17 -12.49 -18.34
CA TYR A 23 -9.23 -13.62 -18.24
C TYR A 23 -9.65 -14.65 -17.19
N GLY A 24 -10.86 -14.57 -16.64
CA GLY A 24 -11.32 -15.44 -15.55
C GLY A 24 -10.62 -15.19 -14.21
N LEU A 25 -10.02 -14.01 -14.04
CA LEU A 25 -9.29 -13.60 -12.85
C LEU A 25 -10.07 -12.54 -12.05
N GLU A 26 -9.71 -12.39 -10.79
CA GLU A 26 -10.32 -11.45 -9.85
C GLU A 26 -9.28 -10.52 -9.20
N ASN A 27 -9.73 -9.32 -8.82
CA ASN A 27 -8.94 -8.41 -8.00
C ASN A 27 -9.14 -8.67 -6.50
N ALA A 28 -8.06 -8.76 -5.74
CA ALA A 28 -8.10 -8.75 -4.28
C ALA A 28 -7.79 -7.34 -3.76
N VAL A 29 -8.69 -6.77 -2.96
CA VAL A 29 -8.54 -5.42 -2.43
C VAL A 29 -8.24 -5.47 -0.93
N SER A 30 -7.11 -4.88 -0.56
CA SER A 30 -6.68 -4.61 0.81
C SER A 30 -7.03 -3.16 1.15
N GLY A 31 -7.60 -2.91 2.34
CA GLY A 31 -8.09 -1.54 2.67
C GLY A 31 -9.51 -1.20 2.24
N GLY A 32 -10.21 -2.08 1.51
CA GLY A 32 -11.40 -1.70 0.73
C GLY A 32 -12.77 -1.77 1.42
N LYS A 33 -12.90 -2.44 2.58
CA LYS A 33 -14.21 -2.73 3.20
C LYS A 33 -14.88 -1.50 3.83
N PHE A 34 -14.10 -0.55 4.33
CA PHE A 34 -14.58 0.60 5.08
C PHE A 34 -14.03 1.92 4.55
N ASP A 35 -14.83 2.97 4.68
CA ASP A 35 -14.50 4.33 4.23
C ASP A 35 -13.52 4.95 5.23
N ASP A 36 -13.84 4.77 6.51
CA ASP A 36 -13.04 5.12 7.66
C ASP A 36 -11.96 4.06 7.99
N LEU A 37 -11.07 4.43 8.90
CA LEU A 37 -9.92 3.59 9.24
C LEU A 37 -10.21 2.58 10.32
N ARG A 38 -11.19 2.86 11.18
CA ARG A 38 -11.55 2.10 12.39
C ARG A 38 -10.37 1.81 13.32
N GLN A 39 -9.22 2.42 13.06
CA GLN A 39 -7.95 2.29 13.75
C GLN A 39 -7.33 3.69 13.78
N THR A 40 -6.66 4.01 14.88
CA THR A 40 -5.90 5.24 15.04
C THR A 40 -4.41 4.93 14.95
N ILE A 41 -3.62 5.94 14.60
CA ILE A 41 -2.18 5.88 14.76
C ILE A 41 -1.82 6.24 16.20
N ASN A 42 -0.84 5.54 16.77
CA ASN A 42 -0.14 5.95 17.97
C ASN A 42 0.73 7.15 17.61
N SER A 43 0.41 8.31 18.19
CA SER A 43 1.10 9.58 17.90
C SER A 43 2.57 9.59 18.29
N GLU A 44 3.04 8.66 19.12
CA GLU A 44 4.44 8.58 19.52
C GLU A 44 5.31 7.73 18.58
N THR A 45 4.70 6.74 17.93
CA THR A 45 5.42 5.75 17.11
C THR A 45 5.09 5.84 15.63
N GLY A 46 3.99 6.49 15.27
CA GLY A 46 3.51 6.54 13.88
C GLY A 46 2.95 5.21 13.40
N PHE A 47 2.67 4.29 14.32
CA PHE A 47 2.16 2.94 14.02
C PHE A 47 0.70 2.78 14.41
N TRP A 48 0.05 1.72 13.93
CA TRP A 48 -1.34 1.46 14.30
C TRP A 48 -1.45 1.18 15.81
N SER A 49 -2.37 1.84 16.50
CA SER A 49 -2.55 1.71 17.95
C SER A 49 -3.05 0.32 18.38
N HIS A 50 -3.78 -0.38 17.49
CA HIS A 50 -4.34 -1.71 17.71
C HIS A 50 -4.22 -2.56 16.43
N SER A 51 -3.06 -3.16 16.18
CA SER A 51 -2.85 -4.08 15.04
C SER A 51 -3.19 -5.52 15.45
N SER A 52 -4.47 -5.90 15.42
CA SER A 52 -4.81 -7.34 15.41
C SER A 52 -4.97 -7.79 13.96
N MET A 53 -4.48 -9.00 13.60
CA MET A 53 -4.71 -9.59 12.27
C MET A 53 -6.20 -9.69 11.91
N ASN A 54 -7.07 -9.68 12.93
CA ASN A 54 -8.53 -9.79 12.79
C ASN A 54 -9.25 -8.45 12.60
N SER A 55 -8.62 -7.32 12.91
CA SER A 55 -9.18 -5.98 12.70
C SER A 55 -8.71 -5.44 11.35
N LYS A 56 -9.28 -5.97 10.27
CA LYS A 56 -9.07 -5.43 8.93
C LYS A 56 -9.51 -3.95 8.87
N PRO A 57 -8.76 -3.08 8.18
CA PRO A 57 -7.93 -3.47 7.06
C PRO A 57 -6.48 -2.96 7.09
N SER A 58 -5.57 -3.83 6.67
CA SER A 58 -4.19 -3.46 6.36
C SER A 58 -4.14 -2.43 5.26
N ARG A 59 -3.33 -1.42 5.52
CA ARG A 59 -2.91 -0.40 4.57
C ARG A 59 -1.40 -0.37 4.67
N LEU A 60 -0.72 -0.23 3.54
CA LEU A 60 0.70 0.02 3.56
C LEU A 60 0.91 1.40 4.20
N LEU A 61 1.55 1.43 5.36
CA LEU A 61 1.91 2.69 6.00
C LEU A 61 3.14 3.27 5.32
N VAL A 62 3.06 4.56 5.05
CA VAL A 62 4.21 5.34 4.58
C VAL A 62 4.36 6.52 5.52
N HIS A 63 5.53 6.63 6.14
CA HIS A 63 5.92 7.80 6.91
C HIS A 63 6.43 8.87 5.95
N LEU A 64 5.90 10.06 6.06
CA LEU A 64 6.32 11.25 5.30
C LEU A 64 6.96 12.24 6.26
N GLU A 65 8.10 12.79 5.91
CA GLU A 65 8.76 13.82 6.72
C GLU A 65 9.34 14.93 5.87
N THR A 66 9.42 16.13 6.44
CA THR A 66 10.10 17.25 5.81
C THR A 66 11.58 17.19 6.13
N THR A 67 12.40 17.29 5.09
CA THR A 67 13.87 17.31 5.14
C THR A 67 14.41 18.60 4.53
N SER A 68 15.72 18.81 4.59
CA SER A 68 16.38 19.93 3.91
C SER A 68 16.23 19.90 2.37
N ASN A 69 15.91 18.73 1.79
CA ASN A 69 15.78 18.55 0.34
C ASN A 69 14.31 18.46 -0.12
N GLY A 70 13.34 18.73 0.76
CA GLY A 70 11.92 18.57 0.48
C GLY A 70 11.30 17.43 1.30
N VAL A 71 10.28 16.77 0.77
CA VAL A 71 9.55 15.70 1.48
C VAL A 71 10.16 14.35 1.15
N SER A 72 10.47 13.56 2.17
CA SER A 72 10.90 12.17 2.01
C SER A 72 9.79 11.22 2.45
N ALA A 73 9.81 10.01 1.88
CA ALA A 73 8.88 8.94 2.22
C ALA A 73 9.65 7.68 2.63
N VAL A 74 9.16 6.95 3.64
CA VAL A 74 9.73 5.67 4.08
C VAL A 74 8.62 4.68 4.49
N ILE A 75 8.83 3.39 4.20
CA ILE A 75 8.01 2.32 4.78
C ILE A 75 8.67 1.94 6.11
N PRO A 76 8.00 2.13 7.26
CA PRO A 76 8.60 1.79 8.54
C PRO A 76 8.73 0.27 8.73
N GLU A 77 9.89 -0.20 9.20
CA GLU A 77 10.19 -1.63 9.38
C GLU A 77 9.42 -2.29 10.54
N GLU A 78 9.21 -1.54 11.63
CA GLU A 78 8.71 -2.09 12.90
C GLU A 78 7.20 -2.31 12.92
N ASN A 79 6.45 -1.69 12.02
CA ASN A 79 5.01 -1.88 11.99
C ASN A 79 4.66 -3.06 11.10
N SER A 80 3.98 -4.03 11.69
CA SER A 80 3.40 -5.20 11.03
C SER A 80 4.36 -6.31 10.59
N ASN A 81 5.55 -6.44 11.20
CA ASN A 81 6.49 -7.55 10.97
C ASN A 81 6.82 -7.77 9.48
N GLY A 82 7.01 -6.69 8.71
CA GLY A 82 7.27 -6.76 7.28
C GLY A 82 6.05 -7.05 6.40
N ASN A 83 4.85 -7.18 6.97
CA ASN A 83 3.62 -7.30 6.20
C ASN A 83 3.28 -5.95 5.55
N PHE A 84 2.88 -5.94 4.28
CA PHE A 84 2.42 -4.70 3.64
C PHE A 84 0.93 -4.76 3.28
N SER A 85 0.32 -5.96 3.27
CA SER A 85 -1.07 -6.13 2.87
C SER A 85 -1.69 -7.43 3.38
N TYR A 86 -3.02 -7.42 3.54
CA TYR A 86 -3.88 -8.55 3.86
C TYR A 86 -5.10 -8.51 2.94
N ALA A 87 -5.38 -9.58 2.22
CA ALA A 87 -6.53 -9.65 1.33
C ALA A 87 -7.25 -11.00 1.40
N ASN A 88 -8.52 -11.03 0.97
CA ASN A 88 -9.23 -12.29 0.83
C ASN A 88 -8.83 -12.96 -0.48
N THR A 89 -8.09 -14.06 -0.37
CA THR A 89 -7.68 -14.90 -1.50
C THR A 89 -8.25 -16.31 -1.42
N ALA A 90 -9.17 -16.58 -0.48
CA ALA A 90 -9.79 -17.89 -0.31
C ALA A 90 -10.87 -18.16 -1.36
N HIS A 91 -10.73 -19.28 -2.05
CA HIS A 91 -11.60 -19.79 -3.12
C HIS A 91 -11.80 -18.79 -4.28
N ARG A 92 -10.76 -18.01 -4.60
CA ARG A 92 -10.80 -16.97 -5.63
C ARG A 92 -9.64 -17.11 -6.61
N SER A 93 -9.88 -16.80 -7.87
CA SER A 93 -8.85 -16.77 -8.92
C SER A 93 -8.14 -15.42 -8.92
N VAL A 94 -7.41 -15.09 -7.84
CA VAL A 94 -6.82 -13.76 -7.66
C VAL A 94 -5.70 -13.52 -8.68
N GLY A 95 -5.94 -12.66 -9.66
CA GLY A 95 -4.97 -12.23 -10.67
C GLY A 95 -4.48 -10.80 -10.49
N GLY A 96 -5.02 -10.08 -9.51
CA GLY A 96 -4.52 -8.76 -9.14
C GLY A 96 -4.66 -8.48 -7.66
N LEU A 97 -3.78 -7.64 -7.14
CA LEU A 97 -3.79 -7.13 -5.78
C LEU A 97 -3.84 -5.61 -5.83
N CYS A 98 -4.75 -5.00 -5.06
CA CYS A 98 -4.80 -3.56 -4.86
C CYS A 98 -4.67 -3.25 -3.36
N VAL A 99 -3.67 -2.45 -3.02
CA VAL A 99 -3.26 -2.10 -1.66
C VAL A 99 -3.45 -0.61 -1.44
N ARG A 100 -4.20 -0.26 -0.40
CA ARG A 100 -4.33 1.13 0.04
C ARG A 100 -3.07 1.56 0.80
N ILE A 101 -2.51 2.72 0.43
CA ILE A 101 -1.44 3.38 1.17
C ILE A 101 -2.06 4.40 2.14
N ALA A 102 -1.56 4.40 3.36
CA ALA A 102 -1.95 5.30 4.44
C ALA A 102 -0.75 6.20 4.82
N PRO A 103 -0.82 7.52 4.60
CA PRO A 103 0.27 8.43 4.97
C PRO A 103 0.25 8.75 6.46
N VAL A 104 1.41 8.75 7.09
CA VAL A 104 1.62 9.27 8.45
C VAL A 104 2.70 10.33 8.37
N ILE A 105 2.40 11.54 8.82
CA ILE A 105 3.34 12.65 8.81
C ILE A 105 4.16 12.60 10.10
N HIS A 106 5.48 12.54 9.97
CA HIS A 106 6.40 12.69 11.08
C HIS A 106 6.63 14.18 11.35
N LEU A 107 6.29 14.59 12.57
CA LEU A 107 6.35 15.98 13.03
C LEU A 107 7.61 16.23 13.88
N GLY A 108 8.65 15.40 13.72
CA GLY A 108 9.85 15.44 14.56
C GLY A 108 9.68 14.82 15.96
N TYR A 109 10.80 14.39 16.54
CA TYR A 109 10.95 13.70 17.84
C TYR A 109 9.69 12.95 18.33
N ARG A 110 9.48 11.71 17.85
CA ARG A 110 8.39 10.83 18.33
C ARG A 110 7.02 11.50 18.30
N ARG A 111 6.76 12.31 17.28
CA ARG A 111 5.43 12.89 17.03
C ARG A 111 5.02 12.53 15.62
N PHE A 112 3.85 11.94 15.51
CA PHE A 112 3.29 11.47 14.26
C PHE A 112 1.82 11.82 14.18
N GLU A 113 1.39 12.22 12.99
CA GLU A 113 0.01 12.55 12.71
C GLU A 113 -0.44 11.83 11.44
N TYR A 114 -1.59 11.17 11.53
CA TYR A 114 -2.17 10.50 10.38
C TYR A 114 -3.06 11.49 9.61
N PHE A 115 -2.79 11.69 8.31
CA PHE A 115 -3.55 12.63 7.51
C PHE A 115 -4.54 11.92 6.60
N GLU A 116 -5.79 11.81 7.07
CA GLU A 116 -6.77 10.89 6.49
C GLU A 116 -7.35 11.29 5.14
N GLU A 117 -7.12 12.53 4.74
CA GLU A 117 -7.63 13.12 3.52
C GLU A 117 -6.89 12.58 2.29
N TRP A 118 -5.61 12.25 2.48
CA TRP A 118 -4.74 11.70 1.45
C TRP A 118 -4.76 10.19 1.41
N GLU A 119 -4.76 9.63 0.20
CA GLU A 119 -4.74 8.20 -0.04
C GLU A 119 -4.16 7.90 -1.41
N TRP A 120 -3.45 6.79 -1.51
CA TRP A 120 -2.97 6.23 -2.77
C TRP A 120 -3.33 4.76 -2.84
N LEU A 121 -3.36 4.23 -4.06
CA LEU A 121 -3.50 2.80 -4.33
C LEU A 121 -2.23 2.31 -5.03
N LEU A 122 -1.63 1.27 -4.48
CA LEU A 122 -0.60 0.48 -5.14
C LEU A 122 -1.23 -0.81 -5.64
N TRP A 123 -1.07 -1.14 -6.91
CA TRP A 123 -1.61 -2.36 -7.48
C TRP A 123 -0.55 -3.21 -8.16
N PHE A 124 -0.81 -4.51 -8.22
CA PHE A 124 -0.02 -5.54 -8.88
C PHE A 124 -0.93 -6.45 -9.71
N ILE A 125 -0.50 -6.85 -10.90
CA ILE A 125 -1.17 -7.83 -11.76
C ILE A 125 -0.23 -9.00 -11.99
N PHE A 126 -0.74 -10.20 -11.76
CA PHE A 126 0.02 -11.44 -11.80
C PHE A 126 -0.12 -12.12 -13.17
N PRO A 127 0.91 -12.88 -13.62
CA PRO A 127 0.84 -13.64 -14.87
C PRO A 127 -0.23 -14.74 -14.82
N SER A 128 -0.56 -15.23 -13.64
CA SER A 128 -1.57 -16.26 -13.40
C SER A 128 -2.27 -16.02 -12.06
N ALA A 129 -3.36 -16.74 -11.80
CA ALA A 129 -3.99 -16.71 -10.49
C ALA A 129 -2.98 -17.11 -9.40
N LEU A 130 -2.98 -16.36 -8.29
CA LEU A 130 -2.24 -16.71 -7.09
C LEU A 130 -2.73 -18.06 -6.53
N LYS A 131 -1.84 -18.75 -5.82
CA LYS A 131 -2.22 -19.93 -5.03
C LYS A 131 -3.36 -19.58 -4.06
N ASN A 132 -4.31 -20.49 -3.92
CA ASN A 132 -5.47 -20.26 -3.05
C ASN A 132 -5.02 -20.08 -1.60
N GLY A 133 -5.43 -18.97 -0.97
CA GLY A 133 -5.03 -18.63 0.40
C GLY A 133 -6.21 -18.62 1.36
N SER A 134 -6.18 -17.69 2.31
CA SER A 134 -7.19 -17.55 3.35
C SER A 134 -8.04 -16.28 3.17
N SER A 135 -9.06 -16.12 4.01
CA SER A 135 -9.94 -14.95 3.98
C SER A 135 -9.22 -13.66 4.37
N GLY A 136 -8.05 -13.73 4.99
CA GLY A 136 -7.19 -12.60 5.37
C GLY A 136 -5.72 -12.95 5.13
N GLN A 137 -5.41 -13.40 3.93
CA GLN A 137 -4.07 -13.85 3.56
C GLN A 137 -3.08 -12.69 3.56
N VAL A 138 -1.92 -12.94 4.14
CA VAL A 138 -0.80 -12.01 4.27
C VAL A 138 -0.01 -11.91 2.97
N PHE A 139 0.42 -10.69 2.66
CA PHE A 139 1.50 -10.37 1.73
C PHE A 139 2.57 -9.60 2.51
N ASP A 140 3.82 -10.01 2.39
CA ASP A 140 4.92 -9.54 3.21
C ASP A 140 6.20 -9.30 2.41
N GLY A 141 7.20 -8.69 3.04
CA GLY A 141 8.54 -8.54 2.47
C GLY A 141 8.59 -7.63 1.24
N LEU A 142 7.69 -6.64 1.15
CA LEU A 142 7.71 -5.69 0.03
C LEU A 142 9.04 -4.93 0.01
N ASN A 143 9.83 -5.14 -1.03
CA ASN A 143 10.93 -4.28 -1.40
C ASN A 143 10.39 -3.14 -2.26
N PRO A 144 10.33 -1.89 -1.77
CA PRO A 144 9.76 -0.79 -2.54
C PRO A 144 10.59 -0.40 -3.77
N ARG A 145 11.86 -0.82 -3.87
CA ARG A 145 12.75 -0.51 -5.01
C ARG A 145 12.65 -1.49 -6.17
N THR A 146 12.28 -2.74 -5.90
CA THR A 146 12.11 -3.77 -6.93
C THR A 146 10.62 -4.13 -7.13
N GLY A 147 9.79 -3.83 -6.13
CA GLY A 147 8.41 -4.29 -6.03
C GLY A 147 8.28 -5.78 -5.71
N GLU A 148 9.37 -6.48 -5.43
CA GLU A 148 9.31 -7.88 -4.99
C GLU A 148 8.65 -7.98 -3.63
N PHE A 149 7.86 -9.04 -3.43
CA PHE A 149 7.25 -9.38 -2.16
C PHE A 149 6.91 -10.86 -2.12
N ASN A 150 6.61 -11.39 -0.93
CA ASN A 150 6.21 -12.76 -0.76
C ASN A 150 4.70 -12.92 -0.56
N TYR A 151 4.22 -14.08 -0.97
CA TYR A 151 2.89 -14.59 -0.69
C TYR A 151 3.00 -16.09 -0.43
N LEU A 152 2.49 -16.54 0.72
CA LEU A 152 2.61 -17.94 1.16
C LEU A 152 4.07 -18.46 1.18
N GLY A 153 5.02 -17.59 1.53
CA GLY A 153 6.45 -17.92 1.61
C GLY A 153 7.18 -17.95 0.27
N GLU A 154 6.53 -17.58 -0.83
CA GLU A 154 7.13 -17.56 -2.17
C GLU A 154 7.17 -16.13 -2.71
N VAL A 155 8.28 -15.74 -3.33
CA VAL A 155 8.40 -14.48 -4.08
C VAL A 155 7.41 -14.50 -5.24
N GLN A 156 6.62 -13.44 -5.37
CA GLN A 156 5.59 -13.37 -6.41
C GLN A 156 6.06 -12.60 -7.64
N PRO A 157 6.09 -13.23 -8.83
CA PRO A 157 6.27 -12.50 -10.07
C PRO A 157 4.99 -11.71 -10.38
N TYR A 158 5.15 -10.50 -10.90
CA TYR A 158 4.05 -9.70 -11.44
C TYR A 158 4.44 -9.16 -12.81
N ILE A 159 3.45 -9.00 -13.67
CA ILE A 159 3.65 -8.52 -15.05
C ILE A 159 3.46 -7.01 -15.16
N GLU A 160 2.77 -6.41 -14.21
CA GLU A 160 2.46 -4.99 -14.20
C GLU A 160 2.16 -4.53 -12.77
N ALA A 161 2.58 -3.32 -12.42
CA ALA A 161 2.25 -2.68 -11.17
C ALA A 161 2.12 -1.16 -11.36
N GLY A 162 1.40 -0.50 -10.46
CA GLY A 162 1.25 0.94 -10.56
C GLY A 162 0.79 1.61 -9.27
N LEU A 163 1.12 2.90 -9.16
CA LEU A 163 0.72 3.78 -8.08
C LEU A 163 -0.32 4.78 -8.60
N VAL A 164 -1.44 4.92 -7.91
CA VAL A 164 -2.51 5.85 -8.27
C VAL A 164 -2.82 6.77 -7.09
N ALA A 165 -2.65 8.07 -7.31
CA ALA A 165 -3.10 9.11 -6.39
C ALA A 165 -4.62 9.28 -6.49
N ILE A 166 -5.33 9.21 -5.36
CA ILE A 166 -6.81 9.26 -5.33
C ILE A 166 -7.36 10.30 -4.35
N GLY A 167 -6.50 11.05 -3.67
CA GLY A 167 -6.85 12.12 -2.73
C GLY A 167 -7.39 13.40 -3.41
N GLU A 168 -7.83 14.33 -2.59
CA GLU A 168 -8.19 15.69 -3.01
C GLU A 168 -6.90 16.54 -3.07
N PHE A 169 -6.52 16.98 -4.28
CA PHE A 169 -5.23 17.61 -4.56
C PHE A 169 -5.07 19.01 -3.94
N ASP A 170 -6.16 19.64 -3.54
CA ASP A 170 -6.24 21.04 -3.18
C ASP A 170 -6.00 21.33 -1.69
N ARG A 171 -5.99 20.30 -0.83
CA ARG A 171 -5.75 20.49 0.60
C ARG A 171 -4.36 20.01 1.04
N PRO A 172 -3.44 20.94 1.38
CA PRO A 172 -2.16 20.56 1.98
C PRO A 172 -2.36 20.05 3.41
N PHE A 173 -1.44 19.20 3.86
CA PHE A 173 -1.22 18.97 5.28
C PHE A 173 -0.53 20.17 5.89
N THR A 174 -1.05 20.67 7.01
CA THR A 174 -0.45 21.78 7.75
C THR A 174 -0.35 21.43 9.23
N HIS A 175 0.82 21.58 9.82
CA HIS A 175 1.03 21.52 11.26
C HIS A 175 1.69 22.81 11.72
N ASP A 176 1.06 23.50 12.67
CA ASP A 176 1.56 24.76 13.23
C ASP A 176 1.69 24.61 14.75
N SER A 177 2.91 24.75 15.24
CA SER A 177 3.25 24.69 16.66
C SER A 177 4.18 25.84 17.02
N ALA A 178 4.34 26.11 18.32
CA ALA A 178 5.22 27.18 18.79
C ALA A 178 6.68 27.06 18.32
N THR A 179 7.13 25.85 17.95
CA THR A 179 8.52 25.55 17.60
C THR A 179 8.72 25.18 16.14
N GLU A 180 7.65 24.91 15.40
CA GLU A 180 7.75 24.28 14.09
C GLU A 180 6.50 24.54 13.26
N LYS A 181 6.72 24.83 11.97
CA LYS A 181 5.67 24.95 10.96
C LYS A 181 5.99 23.98 9.82
N ILE A 182 5.10 23.02 9.61
CA ILE A 182 5.17 22.03 8.52
C ILE A 182 4.02 22.30 7.57
N GLU A 183 4.33 22.33 6.28
CA GLU A 183 3.35 22.32 5.21
C GLU A 183 3.82 21.33 4.15
N ILE A 184 2.97 20.36 3.82
CA ILE A 184 3.22 19.38 2.76
C ILE A 184 2.02 19.42 1.82
N SER A 185 2.27 19.57 0.52
CA SER A 185 1.22 19.43 -0.49
C SER A 185 1.00 17.97 -0.88
N TYR A 186 -0.17 17.66 -1.43
CA TYR A 186 -0.45 16.31 -1.91
C TYR A 186 0.49 15.89 -3.06
N ASP A 187 0.89 16.85 -3.90
CA ASP A 187 1.85 16.62 -4.99
C ASP A 187 3.25 16.31 -4.45
N GLN A 188 3.71 17.02 -3.42
CA GLN A 188 5.00 16.74 -2.77
C GLN A 188 5.00 15.36 -2.11
N ALA A 189 3.93 15.01 -1.40
CA ALA A 189 3.76 13.68 -0.83
C ALA A 189 3.72 12.59 -1.91
N THR A 190 2.99 12.84 -3.00
CA THR A 190 2.91 11.91 -4.15
C THR A 190 4.28 11.70 -4.78
N ALA A 191 5.04 12.77 -5.03
CA ALA A 191 6.38 12.69 -5.58
C ALA A 191 7.33 11.89 -4.67
N ALA A 192 7.27 12.13 -3.35
CA ALA A 192 8.07 11.37 -2.38
C ALA A 192 7.73 9.87 -2.38
N ILE A 193 6.44 9.52 -2.46
CA ILE A 193 5.99 8.13 -2.55
C ILE A 193 6.41 7.49 -3.88
N GLN A 194 6.35 8.22 -4.99
CA GLN A 194 6.83 7.76 -6.30
C GLN A 194 8.35 7.51 -6.30
N GLU A 195 9.11 8.36 -5.62
CA GLU A 195 10.55 8.16 -5.47
C GLU A 195 10.87 6.94 -4.61
N LEU A 196 10.08 6.68 -3.56
CA LEU A 196 10.20 5.52 -2.69
C LEU A 196 9.83 4.21 -3.39
N ILE A 197 8.65 4.17 -4.02
CA ILE A 197 8.03 2.97 -4.58
C ILE A 197 8.30 2.92 -6.08
N GLN A 198 9.40 2.26 -6.43
CA GLN A 198 9.82 1.98 -7.79
C GLN A 198 9.47 0.53 -8.12
N VAL A 199 8.18 0.28 -8.38
CA VAL A 199 7.73 -1.03 -8.85
C VAL A 199 8.06 -1.18 -10.33
N ASN A 200 8.81 -2.23 -10.66
CA ASN A 200 9.11 -2.63 -12.03
C ASN A 200 8.71 -4.09 -12.19
N PRO A 201 7.98 -4.48 -13.26
CA PRO A 201 7.65 -5.88 -13.51
C PRO A 201 8.85 -6.78 -13.25
N VAL A 202 8.70 -7.69 -12.28
CA VAL A 202 9.78 -8.62 -11.95
C VAL A 202 9.99 -9.48 -13.19
N ARG A 203 11.24 -9.53 -13.69
CA ARG A 203 11.57 -10.43 -14.79
C ARG A 203 11.14 -11.83 -14.37
N GLN A 204 10.34 -12.50 -15.20
CA GLN A 204 10.12 -13.92 -15.02
C GLN A 204 11.49 -14.59 -15.00
N LEU A 205 11.85 -15.20 -13.87
CA LEU A 205 12.99 -16.10 -13.84
C LEU A 205 12.69 -17.19 -14.86
N SER A 206 13.62 -17.39 -15.78
CA SER A 206 13.51 -18.50 -16.72
C SER A 206 13.52 -19.82 -15.94
N ASN A 207 12.90 -20.87 -16.48
CA ASN A 207 12.86 -22.18 -15.81
C ASN A 207 14.26 -22.69 -15.40
N GLU A 208 15.32 -22.25 -16.10
CA GLU A 208 16.71 -22.62 -15.83
C GLU A 208 17.26 -21.99 -14.52
N GLU A 209 16.77 -20.82 -14.11
CA GLU A 209 17.22 -20.13 -12.89
C GLU A 209 16.51 -20.65 -11.62
N SER A 210 15.32 -21.23 -11.78
CA SER A 210 14.53 -21.82 -10.68
C SER A 210 15.07 -23.18 -10.22
N GLU A 211 15.72 -23.93 -11.12
CA GLU A 211 16.40 -25.18 -10.79
C GLU A 211 17.73 -24.94 -10.07
N ALA A 212 18.43 -23.84 -10.38
CA ALA A 212 19.70 -23.47 -9.74
C ALA A 212 19.53 -22.95 -8.30
N ALA A 213 18.39 -22.33 -7.96
CA ALA A 213 18.12 -21.82 -6.61
C ALA A 213 17.65 -22.90 -5.62
N ASN A 214 17.28 -24.09 -6.12
CA ASN A 214 16.81 -25.23 -5.32
C ASN A 214 17.78 -26.43 -5.36
N GLY A 215 18.99 -26.22 -5.89
CA GLY A 215 20.07 -27.21 -5.98
C GLY A 215 21.11 -27.07 -4.88
#